data_AF-A0A843T1S0-F1
#
_entry.id   AF-A0A843T1S0-F1
#
_cell.length_a   1.000
_cell.length_b   1.000
_cell.length_c   1.000
_cell.angle_alpha   90.00
_cell.angle_beta   90.00
_cell.angle_gamma   90.00
#
_symmetry.space_group_name_H-M   'P 1'
#
loop_
_entity.id
_entity.type
_entity.pdbx_description
1 polymer ?
#
loop_
_entity_poly.entity_id
_entity_poly.type
_entity_poly.pdbx_seq_one_letter_code
_entity_poly.pdbx_strand_id
1 'polypeptide(L)'
;METPLLKREGRTMTWIPTSFRTPLPIVACAVALATSLATPAVAQQAEEPEEDPTLIGLVVDAQSGAPIPAAEVVIIDRAEPVLSDRNGHFTFRDVRPGETTFIVTQLGYDSLRTTVDFDPSAEPVTLSLQPDPVVLERVTTIADRFATRRRASGASVRAFDRMGLLASSDFSALDFVLSRTGVTPTRCPNRLAHSPCAYVRGRPTEVQVYVDGARIIGGLDYLGSLRPEELYVLEVVGGGRVIRAYSNWYMETIARGRAIPTGYLF
;
A
#
# COMPACT_ATOMS: atom_id res chain seq x y z
N MET A 1 -62.76 30.62 -31.33
CA MET A 1 -62.87 29.15 -31.42
C MET A 1 -61.76 28.55 -30.60
N GLU A 2 -62.06 27.45 -29.93
CA GLU A 2 -61.52 26.97 -28.66
C GLU A 2 -60.01 26.63 -28.61
N THR A 3 -59.44 26.85 -27.42
CA THR A 3 -58.18 26.33 -26.91
C THR A 3 -58.42 25.05 -26.10
N PRO A 4 -57.43 24.15 -25.95
CA PRO A 4 -57.38 23.28 -24.78
C PRO A 4 -56.06 23.37 -23.97
N LEU A 5 -56.25 23.77 -22.71
CA LEU A 5 -55.74 23.24 -21.43
C LEU A 5 -54.44 22.41 -21.38
N LEU A 6 -53.42 22.99 -20.70
CA LEU A 6 -52.40 22.28 -19.92
C LEU A 6 -52.73 22.40 -18.42
N LYS A 7 -52.72 21.28 -17.70
CA LYS A 7 -52.92 21.18 -16.25
C LYS A 7 -51.58 20.91 -15.55
N ARG A 8 -51.24 21.72 -14.55
CA ARG A 8 -50.43 21.35 -13.37
C ARG A 8 -50.48 22.44 -12.30
N GLU A 9 -51.35 22.25 -11.31
CA GLU A 9 -51.36 22.93 -10.00
C GLU A 9 -50.13 22.46 -9.18
N GLY A 10 -49.54 23.19 -8.24
CA GLY A 10 -49.91 24.43 -7.57
C GLY A 10 -49.19 24.40 -6.21
N ARG A 11 -48.30 25.37 -5.98
CA ARG A 11 -47.31 25.44 -4.89
C ARG A 11 -47.74 26.53 -3.89
N THR A 12 -47.10 26.55 -2.71
CA THR A 12 -47.03 27.64 -1.68
C THR A 12 -48.16 27.64 -0.63
N MET A 13 -47.89 27.43 0.68
CA MET A 13 -47.09 28.21 1.67
C MET A 13 -47.85 29.48 2.11
N THR A 14 -48.28 29.58 3.40
CA THR A 14 -47.85 30.64 4.36
C THR A 14 -48.71 30.81 5.65
N TRP A 15 -48.03 30.79 6.83
CA TRP A 15 -48.05 31.68 8.04
C TRP A 15 -49.22 31.75 9.09
N ILE A 16 -48.88 31.34 10.36
CA ILE A 16 -49.03 31.86 11.78
C ILE A 16 -50.22 32.79 12.22
N PRO A 17 -50.44 33.22 13.51
CA PRO A 17 -50.24 32.73 14.92
C PRO A 17 -51.48 32.89 15.86
N THR A 18 -51.28 32.61 17.17
CA THR A 18 -51.78 33.34 18.39
C THR A 18 -52.69 32.60 19.41
N SER A 19 -52.06 32.33 20.57
CA SER A 19 -52.48 32.41 21.98
C SER A 19 -53.95 32.49 22.41
N PHE A 20 -54.33 31.67 23.40
CA PHE A 20 -55.24 32.05 24.50
C PHE A 20 -54.84 31.39 25.85
N ARG A 21 -54.86 32.19 26.92
CA ARG A 21 -54.67 31.89 28.36
C ARG A 21 -55.97 31.27 28.95
N THR A 22 -56.08 30.51 30.06
CA THR A 22 -55.82 30.71 31.53
C THR A 22 -56.25 29.38 32.29
N PRO A 23 -56.52 29.31 33.62
CA PRO A 23 -55.60 29.10 34.77
C PRO A 23 -55.88 27.83 35.67
N LEU A 24 -54.94 27.56 36.61
CA LEU A 24 -54.87 26.61 37.76
C LEU A 24 -56.04 26.67 38.82
N PRO A 25 -56.08 25.95 39.99
CA PRO A 25 -55.35 24.77 40.58
C PRO A 25 -56.23 23.77 41.45
N ILE A 26 -55.56 22.89 42.25
CA ILE A 26 -55.98 22.21 43.53
C ILE A 26 -56.72 20.86 43.34
N VAL A 27 -56.25 19.69 43.84
CA VAL A 27 -56.27 19.19 45.24
C VAL A 27 -55.26 18.05 45.43
N ALA A 28 -54.59 18.07 46.57
CA ALA A 28 -53.65 17.07 47.10
C ALA A 28 -54.31 16.06 48.06
N CYS A 29 -53.54 15.00 48.41
CA CYS A 29 -53.75 13.99 49.48
C CYS A 29 -54.66 12.79 49.11
N ALA A 30 -54.36 11.52 49.39
CA ALA A 30 -53.41 10.89 50.32
C ALA A 30 -53.12 9.40 49.97
N VAL A 31 -51.88 8.97 50.25
CA VAL A 31 -51.36 7.68 50.80
C VAL A 31 -52.17 6.37 50.65
N ALA A 32 -51.53 5.33 50.07
CA ALA A 32 -51.52 3.95 50.59
C ALA A 32 -50.42 3.06 49.95
N LEU A 33 -49.74 2.27 50.79
CA LEU A 33 -48.66 1.30 50.53
C LEU A 33 -49.02 0.18 49.53
N ALA A 34 -48.03 -0.35 48.78
CA ALA A 34 -47.65 -1.79 48.78
C ALA A 34 -46.60 -2.20 47.72
N THR A 35 -45.56 -2.89 48.21
CA THR A 35 -44.72 -3.94 47.59
C THR A 35 -43.73 -3.58 46.48
N SER A 36 -42.48 -3.37 46.89
CA SER A 36 -41.25 -3.45 46.10
C SER A 36 -40.98 -4.89 45.63
N LEU A 37 -41.12 -5.16 44.33
CA LEU A 37 -40.44 -6.29 43.71
C LEU A 37 -39.06 -5.80 43.28
N ALA A 38 -38.04 -6.14 44.08
CA ALA A 38 -36.65 -6.00 43.70
C ALA A 38 -36.38 -6.99 42.56
N THR A 39 -36.35 -6.49 41.32
CA THR A 39 -35.75 -7.22 40.21
C THR A 39 -34.24 -7.26 40.44
N PRO A 40 -33.58 -8.43 40.42
CA PRO A 40 -32.13 -8.45 40.39
C PRO A 40 -31.72 -7.79 39.07
N ALA A 41 -31.03 -6.66 39.18
CA ALA A 41 -30.31 -6.08 38.08
C ALA A 41 -29.20 -7.08 37.71
N VAL A 42 -29.50 -7.97 36.77
CA VAL A 42 -28.46 -8.71 36.04
C VAL A 42 -27.64 -7.63 35.36
N ALA A 43 -26.45 -7.40 35.87
CA ALA A 43 -25.44 -6.58 35.21
C ALA A 43 -25.23 -7.19 33.82
N GLN A 44 -25.82 -6.57 32.80
CA GLN A 44 -25.37 -6.77 31.43
C GLN A 44 -24.00 -6.11 31.35
N GLN A 45 -22.96 -6.85 31.75
CA GLN A 45 -21.62 -6.60 31.24
C GLN A 45 -21.72 -6.89 29.75
N ALA A 46 -21.87 -5.82 28.97
CA ALA A 46 -21.56 -5.87 27.56
C ALA A 46 -20.10 -6.32 27.47
N GLU A 47 -19.86 -7.51 26.90
CA GLU A 47 -18.55 -7.83 26.35
C GLU A 47 -18.25 -6.73 25.32
N GLU A 48 -17.40 -5.78 25.71
CA GLU A 48 -16.77 -4.89 24.73
C GLU A 48 -16.07 -5.81 23.73
N PRO A 49 -16.19 -5.56 22.41
CA PRO A 49 -15.40 -6.29 21.45
C PRO A 49 -13.93 -6.11 21.84
N GLU A 50 -13.28 -7.17 22.34
CA GLU A 50 -11.83 -7.18 22.49
C GLU A 50 -11.26 -7.13 21.07
N GLU A 51 -11.01 -5.92 20.58
CA GLU A 51 -10.24 -5.72 19.36
C GLU A 51 -8.83 -6.24 19.63
N ASP A 52 -8.36 -7.15 18.79
CA ASP A 52 -7.00 -7.68 18.89
C ASP A 52 -6.01 -6.49 18.84
N PRO A 53 -4.97 -6.46 19.69
CA PRO A 53 -4.08 -5.31 19.81
C PRO A 53 -3.23 -5.08 18.55
N THR A 54 -2.71 -3.86 18.43
CA THR A 54 -1.72 -3.52 17.39
C THR A 54 -0.32 -3.93 17.82
N LEU A 55 0.36 -4.74 17.01
CA LEU A 55 1.76 -5.10 17.20
C LEU A 55 2.65 -4.07 16.52
N ILE A 56 3.57 -3.49 17.28
CA ILE A 56 4.61 -2.59 16.80
C ILE A 56 5.96 -3.27 16.99
N GLY A 57 6.81 -3.19 15.99
CA GLY A 57 8.16 -3.72 16.09
C GLY A 57 9.18 -2.92 15.30
N LEU A 58 10.44 -3.34 15.42
CA LEU A 58 11.61 -2.72 14.82
C LEU A 58 12.48 -3.80 14.14
N VAL A 59 12.90 -3.55 12.91
CA VAL A 59 13.89 -4.37 12.20
C VAL A 59 15.25 -3.67 12.23
N VAL A 60 16.27 -4.38 12.70
CA VAL A 60 17.63 -3.85 12.86
C VAL A 60 18.69 -4.76 12.28
N ASP A 61 19.83 -4.17 11.91
CA ASP A 61 21.06 -4.89 11.58
C ASP A 61 21.67 -5.49 12.86
N ALA A 62 21.89 -6.80 12.86
CA ALA A 62 22.39 -7.51 14.04
C ALA A 62 23.85 -7.15 14.42
N GLN A 63 24.65 -6.60 13.51
CA GLN A 63 26.03 -6.19 13.76
C GLN A 63 26.13 -4.73 14.19
N SER A 64 25.44 -3.82 13.47
CA SER A 64 25.58 -2.38 13.70
C SER A 64 24.48 -1.79 14.58
N GLY A 65 23.37 -2.51 14.80
CA GLY A 65 22.16 -2.00 15.45
C GLY A 65 21.41 -0.94 14.66
N ALA A 66 21.77 -0.73 13.38
CA ALA A 66 21.14 0.29 12.55
C ALA A 66 19.74 -0.17 12.10
N PRO A 67 18.75 0.73 12.00
CA PRO A 67 17.43 0.36 11.48
C PRO A 67 17.50 -0.07 10.01
N ILE A 68 16.77 -1.12 9.66
CA ILE A 68 16.70 -1.64 8.31
C ILE A 68 15.38 -1.23 7.66
N PRO A 69 15.38 -0.36 6.65
CA PRO A 69 14.17 0.02 5.94
C PRO A 69 13.78 -0.98 4.85
N ALA A 70 12.50 -1.01 4.51
CA ALA A 70 11.92 -1.86 3.47
C ALA A 70 12.09 -3.37 3.71
N ALA A 71 12.41 -3.81 4.93
CA ALA A 71 12.40 -5.22 5.27
C ALA A 71 10.96 -5.73 5.20
N GLU A 72 10.73 -6.81 4.48
CA GLU A 72 9.43 -7.46 4.40
C GLU A 72 9.25 -8.38 5.60
N VAL A 73 8.22 -8.11 6.39
CA VAL A 73 7.86 -8.84 7.59
C VAL A 73 6.55 -9.57 7.32
N VAL A 74 6.55 -10.87 7.52
CA VAL A 74 5.39 -11.75 7.33
C VAL A 74 5.11 -12.48 8.63
N ILE A 75 3.85 -12.51 9.05
CA ILE A 75 3.36 -13.45 10.07
C ILE A 75 2.82 -14.66 9.31
N ILE A 76 3.28 -15.88 9.63
CA ILE A 76 3.00 -17.09 8.81
C ILE A 76 1.49 -17.33 8.60
N ASP A 77 0.66 -17.01 9.59
CA ASP A 77 -0.80 -17.20 9.51
C ASP A 77 -1.54 -15.98 8.93
N ARG A 78 -0.81 -15.05 8.30
CA ARG A 78 -1.36 -13.88 7.63
C ARG A 78 -0.95 -13.82 6.17
N ALA A 79 -1.91 -13.38 5.35
CA ALA A 79 -1.71 -13.25 3.92
C ALA A 79 -0.93 -11.98 3.54
N GLU A 80 -1.00 -10.92 4.34
CA GLU A 80 -0.46 -9.60 3.98
C GLU A 80 0.90 -9.35 4.65
N PRO A 81 1.99 -9.18 3.87
CA PRO A 81 3.26 -8.71 4.39
C PRO A 81 3.17 -7.25 4.82
N VAL A 82 3.96 -6.86 5.81
CA VAL A 82 4.19 -5.46 6.21
C VAL A 82 5.65 -5.11 5.99
N LEU A 83 5.92 -3.86 5.63
CA LEU A 83 7.26 -3.39 5.37
C LEU A 83 7.74 -2.47 6.49
N SER A 84 9.01 -2.61 6.85
CA SER A 84 9.64 -1.67 7.77
C SER A 84 9.81 -0.30 7.11
N ASP A 85 9.55 0.75 7.87
CA ASP A 85 9.70 2.14 7.43
C ASP A 85 11.18 2.58 7.39
N ARG A 86 11.43 3.87 7.11
CA ARG A 86 12.79 4.43 7.06
C ARG A 86 13.58 4.31 8.36
N ASN A 87 12.87 4.16 9.47
CA ASN A 87 13.41 4.03 10.81
C ASN A 87 13.36 2.58 11.29
N GLY A 88 13.08 1.62 10.40
CA GLY A 88 13.01 0.19 10.70
C GLY A 88 11.70 -0.25 11.37
N HIS A 89 10.74 0.64 11.60
CA HIS A 89 9.52 0.29 12.33
C HIS A 89 8.52 -0.41 11.42
N PHE A 90 7.81 -1.40 11.95
CA PHE A 90 6.69 -2.06 11.26
C PHE A 90 5.49 -2.17 12.19
N THR A 91 4.30 -2.36 11.62
CA THR A 91 3.05 -2.40 12.38
C THR A 91 2.06 -3.38 11.78
N PHE A 92 1.58 -4.31 12.60
CA PHE A 92 0.45 -5.18 12.27
C PHE A 92 -0.73 -4.83 13.17
N ARG A 93 -1.91 -4.65 12.57
CA ARG A 93 -3.16 -4.46 13.33
C ARG A 93 -3.77 -5.79 13.71
N ASP A 94 -4.61 -5.79 14.73
CA ASP A 94 -5.46 -6.93 15.08
C ASP A 94 -4.69 -8.22 15.39
N VAL A 95 -3.50 -8.14 16.00
CA VAL A 95 -2.64 -9.31 16.31
C VAL A 95 -2.98 -9.88 17.67
N ARG A 96 -3.31 -11.17 17.73
CA ARG A 96 -3.55 -11.89 18.98
C ARG A 96 -2.27 -11.98 19.81
N PRO A 97 -2.31 -11.67 21.12
CA PRO A 97 -1.20 -11.94 22.03
C PRO A 97 -0.83 -13.43 22.05
N GLY A 98 0.45 -13.73 22.30
CA GLY A 98 1.00 -15.08 22.35
C GLY A 98 2.05 -15.36 21.28
N GLU A 99 2.39 -16.64 21.11
CA GLU A 99 3.42 -17.09 20.17
C GLU A 99 3.08 -16.70 18.73
N THR A 100 3.87 -15.79 18.17
CA THR A 100 3.76 -15.31 16.80
C THR A 100 5.04 -15.64 16.04
N THR A 101 4.91 -16.33 14.90
CA THR A 101 6.07 -16.66 14.05
C THR A 101 6.21 -15.66 12.92
N PHE A 102 7.37 -15.01 12.87
CA PHE A 102 7.77 -14.05 11.86
C PHE A 102 8.70 -14.69 10.83
N ILE A 103 8.53 -14.29 9.58
CA ILE A 103 9.52 -14.41 8.53
C ILE A 103 9.89 -12.99 8.11
N VAL A 104 11.17 -12.66 8.17
CA VAL A 104 11.68 -11.34 7.76
C VAL A 104 12.69 -11.52 6.65
N THR A 105 12.50 -10.80 5.56
CA THR A 105 13.40 -10.80 4.40
C THR A 105 13.83 -9.39 4.05
N GLN A 106 15.11 -9.26 3.69
CA GLN A 106 15.64 -8.02 3.16
C GLN A 106 16.81 -8.33 2.22
N LEU A 107 16.87 -7.59 1.10
CA LEU A 107 17.95 -7.72 0.14
C LEU A 107 19.31 -7.45 0.81
N GLY A 108 20.22 -8.42 0.75
CA GLY A 108 21.53 -8.36 1.37
C GLY A 108 21.59 -8.85 2.82
N TYR A 109 20.50 -9.40 3.34
CA TYR A 109 20.46 -10.03 4.66
C TYR A 109 20.05 -11.49 4.54
N ASP A 110 20.39 -12.27 5.55
CA ASP A 110 19.85 -13.62 5.69
C ASP A 110 18.39 -13.55 6.12
N SER A 111 17.55 -14.39 5.52
CA SER A 111 16.15 -14.50 5.92
C SER A 111 16.04 -14.99 7.36
N LEU A 112 15.36 -14.23 8.20
CA LEU A 112 15.10 -14.60 9.59
C LEU A 112 13.75 -15.29 9.68
N ARG A 113 13.71 -16.47 10.32
CA ARG A 113 12.49 -17.10 10.79
C ARG A 113 12.58 -17.24 12.30
N THR A 114 11.68 -16.58 13.04
CA THR A 114 11.72 -16.58 14.50
C THR A 114 10.32 -16.57 15.09
N THR A 115 10.16 -17.19 16.26
CA THR A 115 8.93 -17.15 17.04
C THR A 115 9.15 -16.22 18.23
N VAL A 116 8.23 -15.30 18.46
CA VAL A 116 8.25 -14.33 19.56
C VAL A 116 6.93 -14.45 20.30
N ASP A 117 6.99 -14.47 21.63
CA ASP A 117 5.80 -14.35 22.47
C ASP A 117 5.38 -12.88 22.51
N PHE A 118 4.32 -12.53 21.78
CA PHE A 118 3.86 -11.15 21.65
C PHE A 118 2.96 -10.77 22.84
N ASP A 119 3.39 -9.76 23.59
CA ASP A 119 2.61 -9.12 24.65
C ASP A 119 2.45 -7.62 24.32
N PRO A 120 1.22 -7.11 24.15
CA PRO A 120 0.97 -5.70 23.83
C PRO A 120 1.39 -4.72 24.96
N SER A 121 1.63 -5.22 26.17
CA SER A 121 2.10 -4.43 27.32
C SER A 121 3.63 -4.40 27.46
N ALA A 122 4.34 -5.20 26.67
CA ALA A 122 5.81 -5.29 26.68
C ALA A 122 6.47 -4.28 25.74
N GLU A 123 7.80 -4.35 25.65
CA GLU A 123 8.57 -3.55 24.70
C GLU A 123 8.30 -3.98 23.24
N PRO A 124 8.46 -3.07 22.26
CA PRO A 124 8.28 -3.40 20.84
C PRO A 124 9.14 -4.58 20.39
N VAL A 125 8.56 -5.43 19.54
CA VAL A 125 9.24 -6.62 19.02
C VAL A 125 10.45 -6.21 18.18
N THR A 126 11.65 -6.62 18.58
CA THR A 126 12.87 -6.34 17.82
C THR A 126 13.31 -7.57 17.02
N LEU A 127 13.38 -7.42 15.69
CA LEU A 127 13.78 -8.46 14.75
C LEU A 127 15.16 -8.11 14.18
N SER A 128 16.19 -8.87 14.54
CA SER A 128 17.57 -8.61 14.14
C SER A 128 17.97 -9.46 12.94
N LEU A 129 18.26 -8.82 11.81
CA LEU A 129 18.71 -9.51 10.60
C LEU A 129 20.24 -9.59 10.54
N GLN A 130 20.77 -10.75 10.18
CA GLN A 130 22.20 -10.93 9.95
C GLN A 130 22.55 -10.43 8.53
N PRO A 131 23.48 -9.47 8.37
CA PRO A 131 23.87 -9.01 7.04
C PRO A 131 24.75 -10.06 6.33
N ASP A 132 24.53 -10.20 5.02
CA ASP A 132 25.45 -10.84 4.08
C ASP A 132 26.30 -9.72 3.43
N PRO A 133 27.50 -9.42 3.97
CA PRO A 133 28.26 -8.25 3.57
C PRO A 133 28.65 -8.27 2.09
N VAL A 134 28.87 -9.46 1.53
CA VAL A 134 29.27 -9.61 0.13
C VAL A 134 28.08 -9.31 -0.80
N VAL A 135 26.88 -9.76 -0.43
CA VAL A 135 25.67 -9.41 -1.19
C VAL A 135 25.34 -7.92 -1.03
N LEU A 136 25.40 -7.35 0.17
CA LEU A 136 25.14 -5.93 0.40
C LEU A 136 26.05 -5.01 -0.40
N GLU A 137 27.35 -5.27 -0.39
CA GLU A 137 28.32 -4.50 -1.16
C GLU A 137 28.00 -4.56 -2.67
N ARG A 138 27.65 -5.75 -3.17
CA ARG A 138 27.28 -5.93 -4.58
C ARG A 138 25.98 -5.22 -4.94
N VAL A 139 24.94 -5.32 -4.11
CA VAL A 139 23.67 -4.59 -4.30
C VAL A 139 23.94 -3.09 -4.37
N THR A 140 24.74 -2.56 -3.45
CA THR A 140 25.13 -1.14 -3.41
C THR A 140 25.86 -0.74 -4.69
N THR A 141 26.83 -1.54 -5.11
CA THR A 141 27.59 -1.30 -6.35
C THR A 141 26.67 -1.27 -7.58
N ILE A 142 25.68 -2.16 -7.66
CA ILE A 142 24.71 -2.19 -8.76
C ILE A 142 23.81 -0.94 -8.72
N ALA A 143 23.32 -0.58 -7.54
CA ALA A 143 22.50 0.62 -7.34
C ALA A 143 23.27 1.89 -7.76
N ASP A 144 24.57 1.97 -7.43
CA ASP A 144 25.44 3.07 -7.83
C ASP A 144 25.67 3.13 -9.35
N ARG A 145 25.78 1.97 -10.01
CA ARG A 145 25.82 1.91 -11.48
C ARG A 145 24.53 2.43 -12.09
N PHE A 146 23.36 2.09 -11.54
CA PHE A 146 22.08 2.65 -12.00
C PHE A 146 22.05 4.15 -11.80
N ALA A 147 22.42 4.66 -10.62
CA ALA A 147 22.46 6.08 -10.33
C ALA A 147 23.44 6.82 -11.27
N THR A 148 24.61 6.25 -11.54
CA THR A 148 25.60 6.81 -12.48
C THR A 148 25.04 6.86 -13.91
N ARG A 149 24.42 5.78 -14.39
CA ARG A 149 23.74 5.77 -15.71
C ARG A 149 22.65 6.83 -15.80
N ARG A 150 21.85 7.01 -14.74
CA ARG A 150 20.81 8.05 -14.70
C ARG A 150 21.39 9.44 -14.82
N ARG A 151 22.45 9.75 -14.05
CA ARG A 151 23.13 11.06 -14.09
C ARG A 151 23.78 11.35 -15.44
N ALA A 152 24.33 10.33 -16.10
CA ALA A 152 24.91 10.44 -17.43
C ALA A 152 23.86 10.52 -18.56
N SER A 153 22.57 10.37 -18.26
CA SER A 153 21.53 10.38 -19.30
C SER A 153 21.31 11.79 -19.85
N GLY A 154 21.38 11.94 -21.18
CA GLY A 154 20.97 13.17 -21.87
C GLY A 154 19.45 13.36 -21.96
N ALA A 155 18.65 12.43 -21.42
CA ALA A 155 17.18 12.51 -21.37
C ALA A 155 16.70 12.75 -19.93
N SER A 156 15.48 13.26 -19.77
CA SER A 156 14.86 13.33 -18.43
C SER A 156 14.68 11.92 -17.86
N VAL A 157 15.04 11.73 -16.58
CA VAL A 157 14.84 10.46 -15.88
C VAL A 157 14.06 10.73 -14.60
N ARG A 158 12.91 10.09 -14.44
CA ARG A 158 12.21 9.96 -13.16
C ARG A 158 12.46 8.57 -12.63
N ALA A 159 13.07 8.48 -11.45
CA ALA A 159 13.40 7.21 -10.81
C ALA A 159 12.64 7.07 -9.50
N PHE A 160 12.10 5.89 -9.28
CA PHE A 160 11.40 5.48 -8.07
C PHE A 160 12.21 4.36 -7.44
N ASP A 161 12.68 4.60 -6.22
CA ASP A 161 13.39 3.59 -5.44
C ASP A 161 12.41 2.60 -4.81
N ARG A 162 12.97 1.56 -4.20
CA ARG A 162 12.22 0.50 -3.56
C ARG A 162 11.22 1.04 -2.53
N MET A 163 11.63 1.99 -1.68
CA MET A 163 10.73 2.59 -0.69
C MET A 163 9.53 3.29 -1.34
N GLY A 164 9.75 4.07 -2.41
CA GLY A 164 8.66 4.74 -3.11
C GLY A 164 7.70 3.79 -3.83
N LEU A 165 8.21 2.65 -4.31
CA LEU A 165 7.42 1.61 -4.96
C LEU A 165 6.57 0.84 -3.95
N LEU A 166 7.20 0.43 -2.85
CA LEU A 166 6.55 -0.27 -1.74
C LEU A 166 5.48 0.56 -1.03
N ALA A 167 5.67 1.88 -0.96
CA ALA A 167 4.69 2.79 -0.38
C ALA A 167 3.47 3.05 -1.28
N SER A 168 3.44 2.49 -2.51
CA SER A 168 2.31 2.71 -3.40
C SER A 168 1.16 1.76 -3.11
N SER A 169 -0.06 2.27 -3.25
CA SER A 169 -1.29 1.48 -3.22
C SER A 169 -1.76 1.05 -4.61
N ASP A 170 -0.93 1.26 -5.64
CA ASP A 170 -1.26 0.88 -7.01
C ASP A 170 -1.15 -0.65 -7.17
N PHE A 171 -2.16 -1.28 -7.78
CA PHE A 171 -2.22 -2.74 -7.93
C PHE A 171 -1.22 -3.31 -8.95
N SER A 172 -0.66 -2.45 -9.81
CA SER A 172 0.31 -2.85 -10.82
C SER A 172 1.36 -1.75 -11.06
N ALA A 173 2.52 -2.15 -11.57
CA ALA A 173 3.56 -1.22 -11.99
C ALA A 173 3.09 -0.35 -13.17
N LEU A 174 2.15 -0.84 -13.99
CA LEU A 174 1.49 -0.04 -15.02
C LEU A 174 0.71 1.10 -14.38
N ASP A 175 -0.19 0.80 -13.44
CA ASP A 175 -1.01 1.83 -12.77
C ASP A 175 -0.14 2.87 -12.06
N PHE A 176 0.93 2.42 -11.38
CA PHE A 176 1.94 3.29 -10.80
C PHE A 176 2.58 4.23 -11.84
N VAL A 177 2.96 3.68 -13.00
CA VAL A 177 3.54 4.46 -14.11
C VAL A 177 2.53 5.38 -14.77
N LEU A 178 1.23 5.11 -14.71
CA LEU A 178 0.22 6.02 -15.26
C LEU A 178 -0.09 7.13 -14.25
N SER A 179 -0.23 6.79 -12.97
CA SER A 179 -0.65 7.70 -11.90
C SER A 179 0.44 8.69 -11.44
N ARG A 180 1.73 8.29 -11.42
CA ARG A 180 2.81 9.08 -10.79
C ARG A 180 3.66 9.93 -11.74
N THR A 181 3.34 9.89 -13.03
CA THR A 181 4.39 9.88 -14.06
C THR A 181 3.98 10.64 -15.32
N GLY A 182 2.69 10.79 -15.58
CA GLY A 182 2.16 11.53 -16.74
C GLY A 182 2.35 10.81 -18.08
N VAL A 183 2.77 9.54 -18.05
CA VAL A 183 2.73 8.68 -19.25
C VAL A 183 1.27 8.48 -19.63
N THR A 184 0.92 8.83 -20.86
CA THR A 184 -0.46 8.73 -21.35
C THR A 184 -0.52 7.72 -22.50
N PRO A 185 -1.10 6.53 -22.27
CA PRO A 185 -1.13 5.48 -23.26
C PRO A 185 -2.01 5.88 -24.45
N THR A 186 -1.62 5.42 -25.63
CA THR A 186 -2.32 5.62 -26.89
C THR A 186 -2.04 4.45 -27.84
N ARG A 187 -2.82 4.36 -28.92
CA ARG A 187 -2.57 3.36 -29.96
C ARG A 187 -1.38 3.75 -30.81
N CYS A 188 -0.54 2.77 -31.15
CA CYS A 188 0.53 2.99 -32.11
C CYS A 188 -0.02 3.11 -33.54
N PRO A 189 0.45 4.07 -34.35
CA PRO A 189 0.11 4.14 -35.75
C PRO A 189 0.55 2.86 -36.49
N ASN A 190 -0.30 2.33 -37.37
CA ASN A 190 0.01 1.22 -38.29
C ASN A 190 0.48 -0.10 -37.65
N ARG A 191 0.13 -0.39 -36.39
CA ARG A 191 0.34 -1.72 -35.77
C ARG A 191 -0.98 -2.36 -35.38
N LEU A 192 -1.15 -3.63 -35.73
CA LEU A 192 -2.37 -4.42 -35.50
C LEU A 192 -2.50 -4.96 -34.05
N ALA A 193 -1.47 -4.86 -33.20
CA ALA A 193 -1.45 -5.52 -31.88
C ALA A 193 -0.58 -4.86 -30.78
N HIS A 194 -1.21 -4.68 -29.60
CA HIS A 194 -0.79 -4.95 -28.19
C HIS A 194 0.51 -4.40 -27.57
N SER A 195 1.13 -3.33 -28.07
CA SER A 195 2.06 -2.57 -27.22
C SER A 195 1.63 -1.11 -27.22
N PRO A 196 1.19 -0.55 -26.09
CA PRO A 196 0.73 0.83 -26.06
C PRO A 196 1.89 1.74 -26.44
N CYS A 197 1.64 2.60 -27.41
CA CYS A 197 2.41 3.81 -27.51
C CYS A 197 2.04 4.71 -26.33
N ALA A 198 2.85 5.71 -26.06
CA ALA A 198 2.46 6.82 -25.20
C ALA A 198 2.65 8.14 -25.94
N TYR A 199 1.90 9.17 -25.57
CA TYR A 199 2.19 10.51 -26.06
C TYR A 199 3.49 11.02 -25.45
N VAL A 200 4.51 11.14 -26.29
CA VAL A 200 5.79 11.77 -25.93
C VAL A 200 5.90 13.05 -26.75
N ARG A 201 5.85 14.19 -26.07
CA ARG A 201 5.87 15.52 -26.72
C ARG A 201 4.79 15.66 -27.82
N GLY A 202 3.57 15.19 -27.52
CA GLY A 202 2.42 15.25 -28.41
C GLY A 202 2.38 14.24 -29.55
N ARG A 203 3.37 13.34 -29.67
CA ARG A 203 3.42 12.31 -30.70
C ARG A 203 3.24 10.92 -30.11
N PRO A 204 2.37 10.06 -30.68
CA PRO A 204 2.35 8.65 -30.37
C PRO A 204 3.74 8.04 -30.61
N THR A 205 4.38 7.57 -29.54
CA THR A 205 5.73 7.02 -29.57
C THR A 205 5.71 5.65 -28.91
N GLU A 206 6.36 4.67 -29.54
CA GLU A 206 6.51 3.34 -28.97
C GLU A 206 7.26 3.42 -27.63
N VAL A 207 6.65 2.85 -26.58
CA VAL A 207 7.28 2.75 -25.27
C VAL A 207 8.13 1.49 -25.23
N GLN A 208 9.44 1.66 -25.04
CA GLN A 208 10.32 0.51 -24.82
C GLN A 208 10.35 0.18 -23.33
N VAL A 209 9.85 -1.00 -22.96
CA VAL A 209 9.94 -1.50 -21.60
C VAL A 209 11.08 -2.48 -21.49
N TYR A 210 11.91 -2.28 -20.47
CA TYR A 210 12.95 -3.21 -20.08
C TYR A 210 12.68 -3.71 -18.67
N VAL A 211 12.70 -5.02 -18.47
CA VAL A 211 12.60 -5.65 -17.16
C VAL A 211 13.86 -6.46 -16.98
N ASP A 212 14.57 -6.23 -15.88
CA ASP A 212 15.79 -6.98 -15.52
C ASP A 212 16.89 -6.91 -16.59
N GLY A 213 16.92 -5.79 -17.32
CA GLY A 213 17.85 -5.53 -18.43
C GLY A 213 17.41 -6.08 -19.79
N ALA A 214 16.35 -6.89 -19.85
CA ALA A 214 15.80 -7.46 -21.07
C ALA A 214 14.70 -6.57 -21.65
N ARG A 215 14.65 -6.41 -22.98
CA ARG A 215 13.53 -5.72 -23.63
C ARG A 215 12.31 -6.65 -23.65
N ILE A 216 11.20 -6.18 -23.13
CA ILE A 216 9.97 -6.96 -23.09
C ILE A 216 9.09 -6.70 -24.32
N ILE A 217 8.62 -7.79 -24.93
CA ILE A 217 7.60 -7.78 -25.98
C ILE A 217 6.24 -7.57 -25.32
N GLY A 218 5.41 -6.66 -25.84
CA GLY A 218 4.19 -6.18 -25.16
C GLY A 218 4.35 -4.77 -24.58
N GLY A 219 5.59 -4.32 -24.37
CA GLY A 219 5.88 -2.93 -23.98
C GLY A 219 5.16 -2.55 -22.70
N LEU A 220 4.38 -1.46 -22.76
CA LEU A 220 3.73 -0.88 -21.57
C LEU A 220 2.71 -1.84 -20.91
N ASP A 221 2.02 -2.69 -21.67
CA ASP A 221 1.01 -3.63 -21.12
C ASP A 221 1.64 -4.67 -20.18
N TYR A 222 2.90 -5.05 -20.40
CA TYR A 222 3.59 -6.01 -19.53
C TYR A 222 3.76 -5.49 -18.10
N LEU A 223 3.83 -4.16 -17.91
CA LEU A 223 3.90 -3.61 -16.56
C LEU A 223 2.63 -3.90 -15.73
N GLY A 224 1.52 -4.28 -16.37
CA GLY A 224 0.30 -4.69 -15.70
C GLY A 224 0.42 -6.05 -15.01
N SER A 225 1.41 -6.88 -15.36
CA SER A 225 1.66 -8.17 -14.70
C SER A 225 2.68 -8.09 -13.57
N LEU A 226 3.28 -6.93 -13.36
CA LEU A 226 4.25 -6.68 -12.28
C LEU A 226 3.59 -5.85 -11.20
N ARG A 227 3.92 -6.11 -9.95
CA ARG A 227 3.49 -5.26 -8.84
C ARG A 227 4.60 -4.29 -8.43
N PRO A 228 4.28 -3.07 -7.94
CA PRO A 228 5.29 -2.14 -7.48
C PRO A 228 6.22 -2.75 -6.41
N GLU A 229 5.67 -3.53 -5.47
CA GLU A 229 6.43 -4.16 -4.39
C GLU A 229 7.46 -5.21 -4.86
N GLU A 230 7.28 -5.79 -6.04
CA GLU A 230 8.21 -6.75 -6.63
C GLU A 230 9.46 -6.07 -7.21
N LEU A 231 9.43 -4.74 -7.34
CA LEU A 231 10.46 -3.95 -8.01
C LEU A 231 11.40 -3.28 -7.01
N TYR A 232 12.69 -3.36 -7.30
CA TYR A 232 13.74 -2.66 -6.58
C TYR A 232 13.90 -1.20 -7.07
N VAL A 233 13.79 -0.98 -8.38
CA VAL A 233 13.81 0.36 -8.95
C VAL A 233 12.99 0.40 -10.23
N LEU A 234 12.27 1.50 -10.43
CA LEU A 234 11.55 1.79 -11.66
C LEU A 234 11.98 3.16 -12.19
N GLU A 235 12.33 3.22 -13.47
CA GLU A 235 12.77 4.44 -14.12
C GLU A 235 11.92 4.75 -15.36
N VAL A 236 11.38 5.95 -15.44
CA VAL A 236 10.74 6.49 -16.63
C VAL A 236 11.67 7.51 -17.29
N VAL A 237 12.08 7.22 -18.52
CA VAL A 237 13.11 7.97 -19.25
C VAL A 237 12.54 8.65 -20.48
N GLY A 238 12.95 9.89 -20.70
CA GLY A 238 12.64 10.67 -21.89
C GLY A 238 11.15 10.94 -22.08
N GLY A 239 10.42 11.13 -20.98
CA GLY A 239 8.98 11.38 -20.98
C GLY A 239 8.10 10.16 -21.23
N GLY A 240 8.61 8.93 -20.97
CA GLY A 240 7.86 7.69 -21.18
C GLY A 240 8.30 6.88 -22.39
N ARG A 241 9.30 7.35 -23.15
CA ARG A 241 9.82 6.61 -24.32
C ARG A 241 10.54 5.31 -23.93
N VAL A 242 11.18 5.30 -22.76
CA VAL A 242 11.76 4.08 -22.18
C VAL A 242 11.34 3.96 -20.73
N ILE A 243 10.91 2.77 -20.33
CA ILE A 243 10.69 2.41 -18.93
C ILE A 243 11.63 1.26 -18.60
N ARG A 244 12.33 1.35 -17.47
CA ARG A 244 13.19 0.28 -16.95
C ARG A 244 12.70 -0.11 -15.58
N ALA A 245 12.43 -1.38 -15.37
CA ALA A 245 12.13 -1.96 -14.07
C ALA A 245 13.20 -3.01 -13.76
N TYR A 246 13.68 -3.02 -12.52
CA TYR A 246 14.54 -4.10 -12.02
C TYR A 246 13.87 -4.70 -10.80
N SER A 247 13.65 -6.01 -10.81
CA SER A 247 13.00 -6.77 -9.76
C SER A 247 13.91 -6.97 -8.54
N ASN A 248 13.30 -7.18 -7.38
CA ASN A 248 14.04 -7.58 -6.17
C ASN A 248 14.80 -8.91 -6.41
N TRP A 249 14.15 -9.86 -7.09
CA TRP A 249 14.74 -11.15 -7.46
C TRP A 249 15.97 -11.00 -8.34
N TYR A 250 15.91 -10.12 -9.36
CA TYR A 250 17.06 -9.87 -10.23
C TYR A 250 18.22 -9.31 -9.43
N MET A 251 17.98 -8.28 -8.62
CA MET A 251 19.00 -7.64 -7.79
C MET A 251 19.68 -8.65 -6.87
N GLU A 252 18.90 -9.51 -6.21
CA GLU A 252 19.45 -10.57 -5.36
C GLU A 252 20.25 -11.60 -6.18
N THR A 253 19.72 -12.04 -7.31
CA THR A 253 20.36 -13.05 -8.17
C THR A 253 21.73 -12.60 -8.64
N ILE A 254 21.83 -11.38 -9.19
CA ILE A 254 23.11 -10.84 -9.66
C ILE A 254 24.04 -10.50 -8.48
N ALA A 255 23.49 -10.05 -7.34
CA ALA A 255 24.27 -9.79 -6.14
C ALA A 255 24.71 -11.07 -5.42
N ARG A 256 24.16 -12.23 -5.74
CA ARG A 256 24.68 -13.54 -5.30
C ARG A 256 25.62 -14.17 -6.33
N GLY A 257 25.89 -13.49 -7.45
CA GLY A 257 26.72 -14.01 -8.54
C GLY A 257 26.11 -15.20 -9.27
N ARG A 258 24.79 -15.40 -9.17
CA ARG A 258 24.07 -16.49 -9.85
C ARG A 258 23.82 -16.13 -11.31
N ALA A 259 23.86 -17.13 -12.18
CA ALA A 259 23.49 -16.96 -13.58
C ALA A 259 21.97 -16.69 -13.69
N ILE A 260 21.59 -15.76 -14.57
CA ILE A 260 20.19 -15.51 -14.90
C ILE A 260 19.75 -16.61 -15.86
N PRO A 261 18.68 -17.39 -15.55
CA PRO A 261 18.19 -18.42 -16.44
C PRO A 261 17.80 -17.83 -17.79
N THR A 262 18.28 -18.43 -18.87
CA THR A 262 18.06 -17.96 -20.25
C THR A 262 16.58 -17.90 -20.65
N GLY A 263 15.70 -18.60 -19.93
CA GLY A 263 14.24 -18.62 -20.15
C GLY A 263 13.46 -17.43 -19.58
N TYR A 264 14.09 -16.54 -18.80
CA TYR A 264 13.46 -15.30 -18.31
C TYR A 264 13.55 -14.12 -19.29
N LEU A 265 14.18 -14.31 -20.46
CA LEU A 265 14.49 -13.25 -21.43
C LEU A 265 13.58 -13.24 -22.67
N PHE A 266 12.48 -14.00 -22.68
CA PHE A 266 11.61 -14.18 -23.86
C PHE A 266 10.13 -14.06 -23.52
#